data_AF-A0A8S3V688-F1
#
_entry.id   AF-A0A8S3V688-F1
#
_cell.length_a   1.000
_cell.length_b   1.000
_cell.length_c   1.000
_cell.angle_alpha   90.00
_cell.angle_beta   90.00
_cell.angle_gamma   90.00
#
_symmetry.space_group_name_H-M   'P 1'
#
loop_
_entity.id
_entity.type
_entity.pdbx_description
1 polymer ?
#
loop_
_entity_poly.entity_id
_entity_poly.type
_entity_poly.pdbx_seq_one_letter_code
_entity_poly.pdbx_strand_id
1 'polypeptide(L)'
;MDNLIKNCIQPALRFVKDTQSNPPKALYRLKILMNWLQKKEDDLSLLSGINKHLSILLKQREQVTGTLSTNWLAQEAIKPQNVNRPGTFRKFAVRCLEAKIVPVLAGIIAFIDTNNNLGLLSHDEIWKTDLWLRIMNNPFLTQLKYSAIASSSLKQEMGEIPVKTTALDGKMFSACMPFSWLIFLQIDDILRKTIDISQKEDNDCDIVMKSSEIFQSLPLGEVLTTYTEKYRLEVLQAFIKDLVYMVYPVKSDTECKLISEQVINGCRSLIQAEFGRLIPSMFGCHMIFIRHAVRFQHFSHIIRIRQERGQEIMNMQQNYSNSHLITDEEITLDIFALHMLVGQLDTGERTFDNLENRMIWLREVCEYRPVVERVFGHFHQDFKRKEKNYGTRSQKGIEEIRFKWNRAFIVKMFLTMSARIQSFKTNVTQLWTVRLTIIKLIVSVRRKDQEEAKDLEEDVTVSLWKLYLCSVLELGTPPSVDVIDKLLTYITGPGQSEPAKKSDQRS
;
A
#
# COMPACT_ATOMS: atom_id res chain seq x y z
N MET A 1 -30.84 -14.54 -31.46
CA MET A 1 -31.11 -14.46 -30.00
C MET A 1 -30.53 -13.17 -29.41
N ASP A 2 -29.79 -12.41 -30.22
CA ASP A 2 -28.85 -11.36 -29.79
C ASP A 2 -29.56 -10.10 -29.29
N ASN A 3 -30.80 -9.90 -29.76
CA ASN A 3 -31.66 -8.85 -29.26
C ASN A 3 -32.20 -9.16 -27.84
N LEU A 4 -32.25 -10.43 -27.42
CA LEU A 4 -32.75 -10.80 -26.09
C LEU A 4 -31.82 -10.29 -24.99
N ILE A 5 -30.52 -10.54 -25.11
CA ILE A 5 -29.53 -10.09 -24.12
C ILE A 5 -29.47 -8.57 -24.08
N LYS A 6 -29.45 -7.90 -25.24
CA LYS A 6 -29.48 -6.44 -25.34
C LYS A 6 -30.68 -5.85 -24.59
N ASN A 7 -31.86 -6.45 -24.75
CA ASN A 7 -33.07 -6.04 -24.02
C ASN A 7 -33.00 -6.30 -22.51
N CYS A 8 -32.22 -7.30 -22.07
CA CYS A 8 -32.03 -7.64 -20.67
C CYS A 8 -30.98 -6.77 -19.94
N ILE A 9 -30.10 -6.05 -20.65
CA ILE A 9 -29.03 -5.24 -20.03
C ILE A 9 -29.61 -4.16 -19.10
N GLN A 10 -30.56 -3.36 -19.60
CA GLN A 10 -31.12 -2.26 -18.81
C GLN A 10 -31.89 -2.77 -17.58
N PRO A 11 -32.76 -3.81 -17.67
CA PRO A 11 -33.33 -4.45 -16.49
C PRO A 11 -32.28 -5.00 -15.53
N ALA A 12 -31.23 -5.67 -16.02
CA ALA A 12 -30.18 -6.26 -15.19
C ALA A 12 -29.41 -5.20 -14.39
N LEU A 13 -29.08 -4.06 -15.02
CA LEU A 13 -28.39 -2.96 -14.35
C LEU A 13 -29.16 -2.37 -13.17
N ARG A 14 -30.49 -2.54 -13.08
CA ARG A 14 -31.28 -2.11 -11.92
C ARG A 14 -30.93 -2.88 -10.65
N PHE A 15 -30.49 -4.14 -10.80
CA PHE A 15 -30.07 -4.99 -9.71
C PHE A 15 -28.61 -4.75 -9.30
N VAL A 16 -27.80 -4.11 -10.16
CA VAL A 16 -26.38 -3.85 -9.89
C VAL A 16 -26.23 -2.57 -9.05
N LYS A 17 -25.59 -2.68 -7.88
CA LYS A 17 -25.42 -1.57 -6.94
C LYS A 17 -23.96 -1.19 -6.73
N ASP A 18 -23.71 0.10 -6.63
CA ASP A 18 -22.43 0.65 -6.23
C ASP A 18 -22.40 0.76 -4.70
N THR A 19 -21.40 0.17 -4.05
CA THR A 19 -21.26 0.24 -2.58
C THR A 19 -20.82 1.63 -2.09
N GLN A 20 -20.14 2.41 -2.93
CA GLN A 20 -19.54 3.70 -2.55
C GLN A 20 -19.61 4.80 -3.62
N SER A 21 -20.25 4.55 -4.77
CA SER A 21 -20.33 5.55 -5.85
C SER A 21 -21.56 6.44 -5.69
N ASN A 22 -21.33 7.75 -5.60
CA ASN A 22 -22.34 8.78 -5.81
C ASN A 22 -21.78 9.79 -6.84
N PRO A 23 -22.36 9.96 -8.04
CA PRO A 23 -23.64 9.43 -8.53
C PRO A 23 -23.61 7.93 -8.95
N PRO A 24 -24.78 7.31 -9.19
CA PRO A 24 -24.90 5.92 -9.66
C PRO A 24 -24.25 5.71 -11.04
N LYS A 25 -23.44 4.66 -11.21
CA LYS A 25 -22.73 4.39 -12.47
C LYS A 25 -23.53 3.59 -13.51
N ALA A 26 -24.82 3.33 -13.27
CA ALA A 26 -25.66 2.51 -14.14
C ALA A 26 -25.71 3.02 -15.59
N LEU A 27 -25.81 4.33 -15.81
CA LEU A 27 -25.83 4.93 -17.16
C LEU A 27 -24.46 4.80 -17.86
N TYR A 28 -23.37 4.93 -17.10
CA TYR A 28 -22.01 4.75 -17.62
C TYR A 28 -21.81 3.30 -18.08
N ARG A 29 -22.18 2.32 -17.24
CA ARG A 29 -22.15 0.88 -17.61
C ARG A 29 -23.00 0.61 -18.84
N LEU A 30 -24.21 1.15 -18.90
CA LEU A 30 -25.11 0.97 -20.03
C LEU A 30 -24.46 1.45 -21.34
N LYS A 31 -23.85 2.64 -21.32
CA LYS A 31 -23.17 3.20 -22.49
C LYS A 31 -22.05 2.26 -22.99
N ILE A 32 -21.19 1.79 -22.09
CA ILE A 32 -20.09 0.88 -22.44
C ILE A 32 -20.65 -0.43 -23.01
N LEU A 33 -21.55 -1.09 -22.27
CA LEU A 33 -22.09 -2.38 -22.66
C LEU A 33 -22.81 -2.29 -24.02
N MET A 34 -23.64 -1.27 -24.24
CA MET A 34 -24.35 -1.10 -25.51
C MET A 34 -23.40 -0.86 -26.68
N ASN A 35 -22.35 -0.06 -26.49
CA ASN A 35 -21.34 0.18 -27.53
C ASN A 35 -20.61 -1.12 -27.92
N TRP A 36 -20.25 -1.96 -26.95
CA TRP A 36 -19.53 -3.20 -27.20
C TRP A 36 -20.42 -4.34 -27.72
N LEU A 37 -21.70 -4.37 -27.33
CA LEU A 37 -22.68 -5.34 -27.83
C LEU A 37 -23.17 -5.03 -29.25
N GLN A 38 -22.93 -3.83 -29.77
CA GLN A 38 -23.25 -3.45 -31.15
C GLN A 38 -22.17 -3.86 -32.16
N LYS A 39 -20.95 -4.17 -31.70
CA LYS A 39 -19.88 -4.66 -32.57
C LYS A 39 -20.27 -6.02 -33.17
N LYS A 40 -19.72 -6.32 -34.35
CA LYS A 40 -19.98 -7.59 -35.04
C LYS A 40 -19.64 -8.77 -34.12
N GLU A 41 -20.45 -9.81 -34.23
CA GLU A 41 -20.30 -11.01 -33.43
C GLU A 41 -19.16 -11.85 -34.00
N ASP A 42 -18.04 -11.81 -33.31
CA ASP A 42 -16.90 -12.72 -33.49
C ASP A 42 -16.76 -13.59 -32.23
N ASP A 43 -16.00 -14.69 -32.32
CA ASP A 43 -15.77 -15.61 -31.19
C ASP A 43 -15.19 -14.93 -29.95
N LEU A 44 -14.46 -13.82 -30.14
CA LEU A 44 -13.84 -13.00 -29.09
C LEU A 44 -14.67 -11.74 -28.74
N SER A 45 -15.96 -11.69 -29.09
CA SER A 45 -16.84 -10.56 -28.76
C SER A 45 -17.30 -10.57 -27.30
N LEU A 46 -17.73 -9.40 -26.79
CA LEU A 46 -18.34 -9.30 -25.46
C LEU A 46 -19.62 -10.15 -25.36
N LEU A 47 -20.42 -10.18 -26.43
CA LEU A 47 -21.66 -10.95 -26.48
C LEU A 47 -21.38 -12.46 -26.37
N SER A 48 -20.38 -12.97 -27.09
CA SER A 48 -19.91 -14.37 -27.00
C SER A 48 -19.52 -14.72 -25.56
N GLY A 49 -18.72 -13.86 -24.90
CA GLY A 49 -18.33 -14.06 -23.51
C GLY A 49 -19.52 -14.11 -22.56
N ILE A 50 -20.46 -13.16 -22.67
CA ILE A 50 -21.69 -13.13 -21.87
C ILE A 50 -22.54 -14.38 -22.12
N ASN A 51 -22.70 -14.81 -23.37
CA ASN A 51 -23.45 -16.02 -23.74
C ASN A 51 -22.87 -17.28 -23.09
N LYS A 52 -21.54 -17.46 -23.14
CA LYS A 52 -20.85 -18.60 -22.52
C LYS A 52 -21.09 -18.62 -21.00
N HIS A 53 -20.95 -17.46 -20.35
CA HIS A 53 -21.20 -17.32 -18.91
C HIS A 53 -22.66 -17.58 -18.53
N LEU A 54 -23.61 -16.97 -19.26
CA LEU A 54 -25.04 -17.17 -19.04
C LEU A 54 -25.42 -18.65 -19.16
N SER A 55 -24.93 -19.33 -20.20
CA SER A 55 -25.23 -20.75 -20.43
C SER A 55 -24.77 -21.63 -19.27
N ILE A 56 -23.54 -21.41 -18.78
CA ILE A 56 -22.99 -22.17 -17.63
C ILE A 56 -23.76 -21.85 -16.35
N LEU A 57 -24.02 -20.57 -16.07
CA LEU A 57 -24.66 -20.14 -14.84
C LEU A 57 -26.15 -20.53 -14.77
N LEU A 58 -26.86 -20.48 -15.90
CA LEU A 58 -28.25 -20.96 -15.99
C LEU A 58 -28.32 -22.47 -15.77
N LYS A 59 -27.38 -23.24 -16.33
CA LYS A 59 -27.29 -24.68 -16.08
C LYS A 59 -27.03 -24.99 -14.60
N GLN A 60 -26.10 -24.26 -13.97
CA GLN A 60 -25.85 -24.39 -12.53
C GLN A 60 -27.09 -24.03 -11.69
N ARG A 61 -27.78 -22.95 -12.06
CA ARG A 61 -29.04 -22.55 -11.43
C ARG A 61 -30.07 -23.68 -11.50
N GLU A 62 -30.31 -24.25 -12.67
CA GLU A 62 -31.29 -25.33 -12.88
C GLU A 62 -30.99 -26.57 -12.05
N GLN A 63 -29.69 -26.89 -11.86
CA GLN A 63 -29.24 -27.96 -10.97
C GLN A 63 -29.55 -27.64 -9.50
N VAL A 64 -29.28 -26.40 -9.06
CA VAL A 64 -29.52 -25.97 -7.66
C VAL A 64 -31.02 -25.91 -7.34
N THR A 65 -31.84 -25.44 -8.27
CA THR A 65 -33.30 -25.32 -8.10
C THR A 65 -34.05 -26.62 -8.36
N GLY A 66 -33.39 -27.66 -8.85
CA GLY A 66 -34.02 -28.93 -9.22
C GLY A 66 -34.99 -28.80 -10.40
N THR A 67 -34.88 -27.73 -11.19
CA THR A 67 -35.81 -27.40 -12.29
C THR A 67 -35.30 -27.84 -13.66
N LEU A 68 -34.55 -28.95 -13.74
CA LEU A 68 -34.10 -29.60 -15.00
C LEU A 68 -35.27 -30.09 -15.91
N SER A 69 -36.49 -29.66 -15.61
CA SER A 69 -37.72 -29.93 -16.33
C SER A 69 -37.65 -29.43 -17.77
N THR A 70 -37.77 -30.36 -18.72
CA THR A 70 -37.91 -30.10 -20.16
C THR A 70 -39.16 -29.27 -20.51
N ASN A 71 -40.09 -29.10 -19.56
CA ASN A 71 -41.39 -28.45 -19.76
C ASN A 71 -41.56 -27.15 -18.95
N TRP A 72 -40.46 -26.48 -18.59
CA TRP A 72 -40.50 -25.28 -17.74
C TRP A 72 -41.43 -24.18 -18.28
N LEU A 73 -41.52 -24.00 -19.61
CA LEU A 73 -42.38 -22.98 -20.23
C LEU A 73 -43.86 -23.35 -20.11
N ALA A 74 -44.20 -24.64 -20.26
CA ALA A 74 -45.57 -25.12 -20.07
C ALA A 74 -45.99 -24.96 -18.60
N GLN A 75 -45.09 -25.26 -17.66
CA GLN A 75 -45.32 -25.04 -16.23
C GLN A 75 -45.54 -23.56 -15.91
N GLU A 76 -44.80 -22.63 -16.53
CA GLU A 76 -45.06 -21.20 -16.38
C GLU A 76 -46.40 -20.77 -16.97
N ALA A 77 -46.79 -21.34 -18.11
CA ALA A 77 -48.02 -20.99 -18.82
C ALA A 77 -49.29 -21.40 -18.06
N ILE A 78 -49.27 -22.53 -17.37
CA ILE A 78 -50.43 -23.09 -16.64
C ILE A 78 -50.64 -22.38 -15.28
N LYS A 79 -49.68 -21.59 -14.81
CA LYS A 79 -49.83 -20.85 -13.54
C LYS A 79 -51.04 -19.90 -13.60
N PRO A 80 -51.94 -19.91 -12.60
CA PRO A 80 -53.16 -19.10 -12.61
C PRO A 80 -52.92 -17.60 -12.89
N GLN A 81 -51.83 -17.03 -12.37
CA GLN A 81 -51.45 -15.64 -12.60
C GLN A 81 -51.05 -15.31 -14.05
N ASN A 82 -50.73 -16.31 -14.87
CA ASN A 82 -50.23 -16.15 -16.23
C ASN A 82 -51.26 -16.50 -17.29
N VAL A 83 -52.23 -17.38 -17.00
CA VAL A 83 -53.30 -17.78 -17.93
C VAL A 83 -54.13 -16.57 -18.39
N ASN A 84 -54.39 -15.61 -17.50
CA ASN A 84 -55.22 -14.43 -17.78
C ASN A 84 -54.42 -13.17 -18.17
N ARG A 85 -53.11 -13.29 -18.44
CA ARG A 85 -52.31 -12.12 -18.83
C ARG A 85 -52.61 -11.72 -20.29
N PRO A 86 -52.98 -10.46 -20.57
CA PRO A 86 -53.22 -10.01 -21.94
C PRO A 86 -51.93 -10.03 -22.77
N GLY A 87 -52.01 -10.55 -24.00
CA GLY A 87 -50.90 -10.60 -24.95
C GLY A 87 -50.85 -11.87 -25.79
N THR A 88 -49.77 -12.04 -26.55
CA THR A 88 -49.51 -13.27 -27.31
C THR A 88 -48.61 -14.21 -26.52
N PHE A 89 -48.76 -15.53 -26.74
CA PHE A 89 -47.92 -16.54 -26.11
C PHE A 89 -46.42 -16.32 -26.38
N ARG A 90 -46.06 -15.84 -27.58
CA ARG A 90 -44.67 -15.48 -27.92
C ARG A 90 -44.13 -14.37 -27.02
N LYS A 91 -44.90 -13.30 -26.78
CA LYS A 91 -44.50 -12.21 -25.86
C LYS A 91 -44.40 -12.72 -24.42
N PHE A 92 -45.30 -13.62 -24.01
CA PHE A 92 -45.22 -14.28 -22.71
C PHE A 92 -43.93 -15.10 -22.55
N ALA A 93 -43.61 -15.97 -23.52
CA ALA A 93 -42.41 -16.81 -23.48
C ALA A 93 -41.11 -15.98 -23.40
N VAL A 94 -41.03 -14.88 -24.16
CA VAL A 94 -39.90 -13.95 -24.09
C VAL A 94 -39.78 -13.34 -22.70
N ARG A 95 -40.88 -12.87 -22.08
CA ARG A 95 -40.84 -12.32 -20.72
C ARG A 95 -40.42 -13.35 -19.68
N CYS A 96 -40.82 -14.61 -19.83
CA CYS A 96 -40.37 -15.67 -18.94
C CYS A 96 -38.86 -15.95 -19.08
N LEU A 97 -38.32 -15.89 -20.30
CA LEU A 97 -36.87 -15.97 -20.54
C LEU A 97 -36.15 -14.77 -19.92
N GLU A 98 -36.62 -13.55 -20.17
CA GLU A 98 -36.06 -12.32 -19.60
C GLU A 98 -36.02 -12.40 -18.07
N ALA A 99 -37.11 -12.84 -17.43
CA ALA A 99 -37.18 -13.00 -15.97
C ALA A 99 -36.15 -14.00 -15.41
N LYS A 100 -35.73 -15.01 -16.19
CA LYS A 100 -34.68 -15.95 -15.80
C LYS A 100 -33.27 -15.43 -16.09
N ILE A 101 -33.10 -14.69 -17.19
CA ILE A 101 -31.79 -14.19 -17.64
C ILE A 101 -31.35 -12.98 -16.82
N VAL A 102 -32.27 -12.04 -16.56
CA VAL A 102 -31.95 -10.72 -15.96
C VAL A 102 -31.16 -10.82 -14.65
N PRO A 103 -31.52 -11.68 -13.67
CA PRO A 103 -30.78 -11.76 -12.41
C PRO A 103 -29.37 -12.37 -12.57
N VAL A 104 -29.24 -13.38 -13.44
CA VAL A 104 -27.93 -13.99 -13.76
C VAL A 104 -27.05 -12.99 -14.49
N LEU A 105 -27.61 -12.26 -15.46
CA LEU A 105 -26.93 -11.21 -16.21
C LEU A 105 -26.47 -10.08 -15.29
N ALA A 106 -27.28 -9.69 -14.30
CA ALA A 106 -26.89 -8.71 -13.31
C ALA A 106 -25.66 -9.18 -12.49
N GLY A 107 -25.63 -10.47 -12.12
CA GLY A 107 -24.47 -11.08 -11.46
C GLY A 107 -23.21 -11.07 -12.33
N ILE A 108 -23.34 -11.38 -13.62
CA ILE A 108 -22.23 -11.29 -14.58
C ILE A 108 -21.74 -9.83 -14.67
N ILE A 109 -22.65 -8.86 -14.84
CA ILE A 109 -22.29 -7.44 -14.94
C ILE A 109 -21.57 -6.95 -13.68
N ALA A 110 -22.07 -7.30 -12.50
CA ALA A 110 -21.44 -6.94 -11.23
C ALA A 110 -20.04 -7.55 -11.09
N PHE A 111 -19.86 -8.79 -11.54
CA PHE A 111 -18.57 -9.47 -11.54
C PHE A 111 -17.57 -8.80 -12.50
N ILE A 112 -17.94 -8.60 -13.77
CA ILE A 112 -17.02 -8.02 -14.77
C ILE A 112 -16.71 -6.55 -14.51
N ASP A 113 -17.51 -5.87 -13.67
CA ASP A 113 -17.29 -4.49 -13.26
C ASP A 113 -16.60 -4.35 -11.89
N THR A 114 -16.18 -5.45 -11.27
CA THR A 114 -15.35 -5.42 -10.05
C THR A 114 -14.17 -4.47 -10.25
N ASN A 115 -13.90 -3.58 -9.29
CA ASN A 115 -12.88 -2.52 -9.40
C ASN A 115 -13.05 -1.57 -10.63
N ASN A 116 -14.28 -1.29 -11.06
CA ASN A 116 -14.60 -0.50 -12.26
C ASN A 116 -13.98 -1.07 -13.56
N ASN A 117 -13.81 -2.40 -13.64
CA ASN A 117 -13.12 -3.06 -14.74
C ASN A 117 -13.83 -2.92 -16.10
N LEU A 118 -15.13 -2.59 -16.17
CA LEU A 118 -15.76 -2.24 -17.45
C LEU A 118 -15.21 -0.93 -18.03
N GLY A 119 -14.74 -0.02 -17.19
CA GLY A 119 -14.16 1.25 -17.61
C GLY A 119 -12.97 1.07 -18.55
N LEU A 120 -12.24 -0.05 -18.43
CA LEU A 120 -11.11 -0.39 -19.28
C LEU A 120 -11.47 -0.53 -20.76
N LEU A 121 -12.71 -0.92 -21.06
CA LEU A 121 -13.22 -1.03 -22.42
C LEU A 121 -13.57 0.33 -23.05
N SER A 122 -13.49 1.42 -22.28
CA SER A 122 -13.63 2.79 -22.80
C SER A 122 -12.31 3.42 -23.23
N HIS A 123 -11.18 2.77 -22.94
CA HIS A 123 -9.86 3.27 -23.30
C HIS A 123 -9.42 2.72 -24.66
N ASP A 124 -8.68 3.52 -25.42
CA ASP A 124 -8.20 3.17 -26.77
C ASP A 124 -6.96 2.26 -26.79
N GLU A 125 -6.61 1.67 -25.64
CA GLU A 125 -5.48 0.75 -25.54
C GLU A 125 -5.87 -0.67 -25.99
N ILE A 126 -5.37 -1.05 -27.16
CA ILE A 126 -5.67 -2.33 -27.82
C ILE A 126 -5.38 -3.53 -26.90
N TRP A 127 -4.25 -3.51 -26.18
CA TRP A 127 -3.85 -4.62 -25.33
C TRP A 127 -4.80 -4.85 -24.15
N LYS A 128 -5.35 -3.77 -23.57
CA LYS A 128 -6.33 -3.85 -22.48
C LYS A 128 -7.61 -4.48 -22.97
N THR A 129 -8.12 -4.01 -24.10
CA THR A 129 -9.32 -4.55 -24.74
C THR A 129 -9.15 -6.04 -25.08
N ASP A 130 -8.04 -6.40 -25.72
CA ASP A 130 -7.76 -7.78 -26.14
C ASP A 130 -7.66 -8.72 -24.93
N LEU A 131 -6.89 -8.36 -23.90
CA LEU A 131 -6.76 -9.15 -22.68
C LEU A 131 -8.11 -9.30 -21.96
N TRP A 132 -8.86 -8.19 -21.86
CA TRP A 132 -10.18 -8.18 -21.26
C TRP A 132 -11.13 -9.16 -21.97
N LEU A 133 -11.17 -9.11 -23.30
CA LEU A 133 -12.04 -9.98 -24.09
C LEU A 133 -11.60 -11.44 -24.05
N ARG A 134 -10.29 -11.73 -24.05
CA ARG A 134 -9.76 -13.11 -23.88
C ARG A 134 -10.16 -13.72 -22.55
N ILE A 135 -10.04 -12.97 -21.45
CA ILE A 135 -10.44 -13.45 -20.12
C ILE A 135 -11.96 -13.63 -20.06
N MET A 136 -12.75 -12.65 -20.52
CA MET A 136 -14.22 -12.72 -20.50
C MET A 136 -14.77 -13.82 -21.42
N ASN A 137 -14.06 -14.21 -22.48
CA ASN A 137 -14.49 -15.28 -23.37
C ASN A 137 -14.14 -16.69 -22.90
N ASN A 138 -13.46 -16.81 -21.77
CA ASN A 138 -13.09 -18.10 -21.17
C ASN A 138 -13.65 -18.23 -19.75
N PRO A 139 -14.82 -18.89 -19.57
CA PRO A 139 -15.42 -19.10 -18.25
C PRO A 139 -14.54 -19.87 -17.26
N PHE A 140 -13.54 -20.63 -17.73
CA PHE A 140 -12.59 -21.31 -16.86
C PHE A 140 -11.58 -20.35 -16.22
N LEU A 141 -11.30 -19.21 -16.88
CA LEU A 141 -10.45 -18.15 -16.31
C LEU A 141 -11.21 -17.31 -15.28
N THR A 142 -12.47 -16.99 -15.57
CA THR A 142 -13.29 -16.16 -14.65
C THR A 142 -13.75 -16.92 -13.42
N GLN A 143 -13.94 -18.24 -13.55
CA GLN A 143 -14.43 -19.14 -12.50
C GLN A 143 -15.71 -18.63 -11.80
N LEU A 144 -16.52 -17.83 -12.48
CA LEU A 144 -17.76 -17.29 -11.93
C LEU A 144 -18.77 -18.42 -11.72
N LYS A 145 -19.23 -18.58 -10.48
CA LYS A 145 -20.23 -19.59 -10.09
C LYS A 145 -21.55 -18.94 -9.72
N TYR A 146 -22.65 -19.66 -9.95
CA TYR A 146 -24.00 -19.19 -9.61
C TYR A 146 -24.16 -18.92 -8.10
N SER A 147 -23.44 -19.64 -7.24
CA SER A 147 -23.42 -19.40 -5.80
C SER A 147 -22.91 -18.01 -5.39
N ALA A 148 -22.17 -17.32 -6.26
CA ALA A 148 -21.73 -15.94 -6.02
C ALA A 148 -22.83 -14.91 -6.34
N ILE A 149 -23.90 -15.32 -7.03
CA ILE A 149 -25.02 -14.50 -7.50
C ILE A 149 -26.29 -14.78 -6.67
N ALA A 150 -26.40 -16.00 -6.12
CA ALA A 150 -27.51 -16.43 -5.28
C ALA A 150 -27.18 -16.25 -3.79
N SER A 151 -28.21 -15.94 -2.99
CA SER A 151 -28.12 -16.02 -1.53
C SER A 151 -27.94 -17.48 -1.10
N SER A 152 -26.84 -17.76 -0.40
CA SER A 152 -26.48 -19.09 0.09
C SER A 152 -27.50 -19.64 1.10
N SER A 153 -28.19 -18.77 1.84
CA SER A 153 -29.18 -19.16 2.86
C SER A 153 -30.56 -19.42 2.28
N LEU A 154 -30.95 -18.71 1.21
CA LEU A 154 -32.31 -18.75 0.67
C LEU A 154 -32.45 -19.51 -0.65
N LYS A 155 -31.33 -19.90 -1.29
CA LYS A 155 -31.31 -20.44 -2.67
C LYS A 155 -32.09 -19.56 -3.67
N GLN A 156 -32.17 -18.27 -3.37
CA GLN A 156 -32.86 -17.26 -4.16
C GLN A 156 -31.84 -16.26 -4.69
N GLU A 157 -32.11 -15.73 -5.88
CA GLU A 157 -31.30 -14.67 -6.49
C GLU A 157 -31.36 -13.42 -5.61
N MET A 158 -30.23 -12.75 -5.44
CA MET A 158 -30.20 -11.54 -4.61
C MET A 158 -31.02 -10.43 -5.28
N GLY A 159 -31.87 -9.76 -4.51
CA GLY A 159 -32.64 -8.60 -4.99
C GLY A 159 -31.77 -7.40 -5.38
N GLU A 160 -30.55 -7.33 -4.85
CA GLU A 160 -29.53 -6.36 -5.22
C GLU A 160 -28.15 -7.05 -5.20
N ILE A 161 -27.30 -6.75 -6.19
CA ILE A 161 -25.98 -7.35 -6.37
C ILE A 161 -24.95 -6.23 -6.33
N PRO A 162 -24.13 -6.14 -5.26
CA PRO A 162 -23.11 -5.12 -5.17
C PRO A 162 -21.96 -5.41 -6.13
N VAL A 163 -21.48 -4.37 -6.82
CA VAL A 163 -20.17 -4.40 -7.48
C VAL A 163 -19.11 -4.48 -6.40
N LYS A 164 -18.21 -5.46 -6.52
CA LYS A 164 -17.17 -5.71 -5.53
C LYS A 164 -15.98 -4.78 -5.74
N THR A 165 -15.27 -4.53 -4.65
CA THR A 165 -13.91 -4.03 -4.68
C THR A 165 -12.98 -4.97 -3.94
N THR A 166 -11.75 -5.08 -4.43
CA THR A 166 -10.69 -5.87 -3.80
C THR A 166 -9.62 -5.00 -3.15
N ALA A 167 -9.85 -3.68 -3.04
CA ALA A 167 -8.94 -2.81 -2.33
C ALA A 167 -8.85 -3.19 -0.84
N LEU A 168 -7.66 -3.08 -0.26
CA LEU A 168 -7.43 -3.43 1.13
C LEU A 168 -8.29 -2.61 2.11
N ASP A 169 -8.47 -1.33 1.83
CA ASP A 169 -9.29 -0.44 2.66
C ASP A 169 -10.78 -0.44 2.27
N GLY A 170 -11.17 -1.37 1.38
CA GLY A 170 -12.53 -1.53 0.89
C GLY A 170 -13.02 -0.40 0.02
N LYS A 171 -12.15 0.54 -0.43
CA LYS A 171 -12.57 1.64 -1.30
C LYS A 171 -12.56 1.25 -2.77
N MET A 172 -13.58 1.69 -3.52
CA MET A 172 -13.59 1.50 -4.96
C MET A 172 -12.42 2.26 -5.61
N PHE A 173 -11.53 1.51 -6.28
CA PHE A 173 -10.52 2.07 -7.19
C PHE A 173 -10.87 1.73 -8.64
N SER A 174 -10.23 2.42 -9.58
CA SER A 174 -10.36 2.12 -11.01
C SER A 174 -9.20 1.25 -11.46
N ALA A 175 -9.50 0.00 -11.78
CA ALA A 175 -8.52 -0.95 -12.29
C ALA A 175 -7.82 -0.41 -13.53
N CYS A 176 -6.51 -0.64 -13.60
CA CYS A 176 -5.67 -0.33 -14.75
C CYS A 176 -5.39 -1.58 -15.58
N MET A 177 -5.48 -2.77 -14.97
CA MET A 177 -5.28 -4.06 -15.63
C MET A 177 -6.59 -4.84 -15.71
N PRO A 178 -6.94 -5.42 -16.88
CA PRO A 178 -8.11 -6.26 -17.02
C PRO A 178 -8.11 -7.43 -16.03
N PHE A 179 -9.18 -7.54 -15.25
CA PHE A 179 -9.38 -8.62 -14.28
C PHE A 179 -8.21 -8.81 -13.29
N SER A 180 -7.59 -7.71 -12.86
CA SER A 180 -6.43 -7.73 -11.97
C SER A 180 -6.60 -8.57 -10.70
N TRP A 181 -7.82 -8.65 -10.15
CA TRP A 181 -8.10 -9.49 -8.98
C TRP A 181 -8.01 -10.99 -9.25
N LEU A 182 -8.37 -11.46 -10.46
CA LEU A 182 -8.24 -12.88 -10.81
C LEU A 182 -6.76 -13.26 -10.94
N ILE A 183 -6.00 -12.39 -11.61
CA ILE A 183 -4.56 -12.54 -11.79
C ILE A 183 -3.87 -12.53 -10.41
N PHE A 184 -4.23 -11.58 -9.56
CA PHE A 184 -3.74 -11.50 -8.18
C PHE A 184 -4.03 -12.77 -7.39
N LEU A 185 -5.29 -13.25 -7.37
CA LEU A 185 -5.66 -14.44 -6.60
C LEU A 185 -4.89 -15.68 -7.04
N GLN A 186 -4.66 -15.84 -8.34
CA GLN A 186 -3.91 -16.99 -8.85
C GLN A 186 -2.41 -16.87 -8.54
N ILE A 187 -1.82 -15.68 -8.67
CA ILE A 187 -0.42 -15.44 -8.28
C ILE A 187 -0.24 -15.65 -6.77
N ASP A 188 -1.14 -15.11 -5.93
CA ASP A 188 -1.11 -15.26 -4.47
C ASP A 188 -1.20 -16.73 -4.06
N ASP A 189 -2.13 -17.49 -4.64
CA ASP A 189 -2.31 -18.92 -4.34
C ASP A 189 -1.08 -19.74 -4.71
N ILE A 190 -0.49 -19.50 -5.89
CA ILE A 190 0.73 -20.20 -6.33
C ILE A 190 1.89 -19.82 -5.42
N LEU A 191 2.11 -18.52 -5.16
CA LEU A 191 3.22 -18.07 -4.31
C LEU A 191 3.15 -18.67 -2.92
N ARG A 192 1.98 -18.64 -2.27
CA ARG A 192 1.81 -19.21 -0.93
C ARG A 192 2.11 -20.70 -0.92
N LYS A 193 1.57 -21.46 -1.87
CA LYS A 193 1.84 -22.89 -2.00
C LYS A 193 3.31 -23.17 -2.23
N THR A 194 3.99 -22.40 -3.08
CA THR A 194 5.42 -22.57 -3.34
C THR A 194 6.27 -22.20 -2.12
N ILE A 195 5.91 -21.14 -1.39
CA ILE A 195 6.57 -20.76 -0.12
C ILE A 195 6.39 -21.87 0.93
N ASP A 196 5.19 -22.44 1.06
CA ASP A 196 4.90 -23.48 2.05
C ASP A 196 5.68 -24.78 1.81
N ILE A 197 5.96 -25.11 0.55
CA ILE A 197 6.76 -26.31 0.18
C ILE A 197 8.26 -26.00 -0.03
N SER A 198 8.66 -24.72 0.03
CA SER A 198 10.04 -24.32 -0.22
C SER A 198 11.00 -24.89 0.81
N GLN A 199 12.20 -25.25 0.35
CA GLN A 199 13.25 -25.77 1.23
C GLN A 199 14.02 -24.60 1.87
N LYS A 200 14.71 -24.84 2.99
CA LYS A 200 15.51 -23.81 3.69
C LYS A 200 16.61 -23.17 2.81
N GLU A 201 17.01 -23.85 1.75
CA GLU A 201 18.04 -23.43 0.81
C GLU A 201 17.48 -22.61 -0.35
N ASP A 202 16.17 -22.70 -0.63
CA ASP A 202 15.52 -21.93 -1.69
C ASP A 202 15.53 -20.46 -1.31
N ASN A 203 16.16 -19.64 -2.14
CA ASN A 203 16.07 -18.20 -1.99
C ASN A 203 14.76 -17.67 -2.62
N ASP A 204 14.40 -16.43 -2.33
CA ASP A 204 13.15 -15.85 -2.85
C ASP A 204 13.12 -15.74 -4.40
N CYS A 205 14.28 -15.62 -5.06
CA CYS A 205 14.35 -15.65 -6.52
C CYS A 205 13.97 -17.04 -7.04
N ASP A 206 14.49 -18.11 -6.44
CA ASP A 206 14.17 -19.50 -6.83
C ASP A 206 12.66 -19.77 -6.68
N ILE A 207 12.06 -19.30 -5.58
CA ILE A 207 10.61 -19.41 -5.34
C ILE A 207 9.83 -18.65 -6.42
N VAL A 208 10.25 -17.44 -6.76
CA VAL A 208 9.62 -16.63 -7.82
C VAL A 208 9.72 -17.33 -9.18
N MET A 209 10.86 -17.92 -9.51
CA MET A 209 11.06 -18.61 -10.79
C MET A 209 10.22 -19.88 -10.88
N LYS A 210 10.26 -20.76 -9.87
CA LYS A 210 9.41 -21.96 -9.81
C LYS A 210 7.92 -21.60 -9.92
N SER A 211 7.49 -20.56 -9.20
CA SER A 211 6.10 -20.09 -9.24
C SER A 211 5.71 -19.53 -10.61
N SER A 212 6.62 -18.82 -11.27
CA SER A 212 6.42 -18.27 -12.61
C SER A 212 6.25 -19.37 -13.65
N GLU A 213 7.06 -20.42 -13.59
CA GLU A 213 6.96 -21.60 -14.48
C GLU A 213 5.62 -22.33 -14.31
N ILE A 214 5.20 -22.55 -13.06
CA ILE A 214 3.88 -23.13 -12.76
C ILE A 214 2.79 -22.26 -13.37
N PHE A 215 2.83 -20.94 -13.17
CA PHE A 215 1.81 -20.04 -13.69
C PHE A 215 1.75 -20.02 -15.21
N GLN A 216 2.89 -20.04 -15.90
CA GLN A 216 2.96 -20.08 -17.37
C GLN A 216 2.32 -21.34 -17.96
N SER A 217 2.34 -22.47 -17.23
CA SER A 217 1.64 -23.68 -17.64
C SER A 217 0.11 -23.62 -17.50
N LEU A 218 -0.41 -22.61 -16.78
CA LEU A 218 -1.84 -22.42 -16.57
C LEU A 218 -2.46 -21.55 -17.68
N PRO A 219 -3.76 -21.72 -17.98
CA PRO A 219 -4.41 -20.98 -19.06
C PRO A 219 -4.30 -19.45 -18.95
N LEU A 220 -4.27 -18.88 -17.73
CA LEU A 220 -4.12 -17.43 -17.54
C LEU A 220 -2.69 -16.97 -17.83
N GLY A 221 -1.68 -17.77 -17.45
CA GLY A 221 -0.28 -17.48 -17.73
C GLY A 221 0.04 -17.61 -19.22
N GLU A 222 -0.56 -18.58 -19.91
CA GLU A 222 -0.47 -18.71 -21.38
C GLU A 222 -1.01 -17.44 -22.06
N VAL A 223 -2.19 -16.96 -21.65
CA VAL A 223 -2.77 -15.71 -22.17
C VAL A 223 -1.86 -14.53 -21.90
N LEU A 224 -1.34 -14.37 -20.68
CA LEU A 224 -0.47 -13.24 -20.32
C LEU A 224 0.89 -13.28 -21.05
N THR A 225 1.37 -14.47 -21.40
CA THR A 225 2.65 -14.63 -22.12
C THR A 225 2.61 -13.92 -23.48
N THR A 226 1.44 -13.82 -24.12
CA THR A 226 1.26 -13.11 -25.40
C THR A 226 1.59 -11.61 -25.35
N TYR A 227 1.62 -11.00 -24.16
CA TYR A 227 1.93 -9.57 -23.98
C TYR A 227 3.38 -9.31 -23.55
N THR A 228 4.18 -10.35 -23.35
CA THR A 228 5.55 -10.26 -22.82
C THR A 228 6.51 -9.50 -23.74
N GLU A 229 6.26 -9.48 -25.04
CA GLU A 229 7.13 -8.79 -26.01
C GLU A 229 6.69 -7.34 -26.25
N LYS A 230 5.42 -7.14 -26.64
CA LYS A 230 4.94 -5.85 -27.18
C LYS A 230 4.44 -4.86 -26.12
N TYR A 231 3.79 -5.35 -25.05
CA TYR A 231 3.09 -4.51 -24.07
C TYR A 231 3.61 -4.73 -22.64
N ARG A 232 4.84 -5.22 -22.53
CA ARG A 232 5.40 -5.72 -21.27
C ARG A 232 5.37 -4.68 -20.15
N LEU A 233 5.84 -3.47 -20.45
CA LEU A 233 5.98 -2.42 -19.45
C LEU A 233 4.61 -1.90 -19.02
N GLU A 234 3.70 -1.74 -19.98
CA GLU A 234 2.32 -1.29 -19.77
C GLU A 234 1.55 -2.28 -18.91
N VAL A 235 1.66 -3.58 -19.21
CA VAL A 235 1.02 -4.65 -18.44
C VAL A 235 1.60 -4.71 -17.02
N LEU A 236 2.92 -4.65 -16.88
CA LEU A 236 3.57 -4.68 -15.56
C LEU A 236 3.18 -3.46 -14.71
N GLN A 237 3.19 -2.25 -15.28
CA GLN A 237 2.78 -1.04 -14.58
C GLN A 237 1.30 -1.08 -14.16
N ALA A 238 0.42 -1.54 -15.06
CA ALA A 238 -0.99 -1.70 -14.76
C ALA A 238 -1.23 -2.73 -13.64
N PHE A 239 -0.51 -3.86 -13.69
CA PHE A 239 -0.56 -4.89 -12.65
C PHE A 239 -0.10 -4.35 -11.29
N ILE A 240 1.06 -3.70 -11.23
CA ILE A 240 1.63 -3.22 -9.96
C ILE A 240 0.72 -2.17 -9.33
N LYS A 241 0.19 -1.24 -10.14
CA LYS A 241 -0.73 -0.22 -9.65
C LYS A 241 -1.96 -0.84 -8.99
N ASP A 242 -2.60 -1.80 -9.64
CA ASP A 242 -3.77 -2.50 -9.09
C ASP A 242 -3.39 -3.37 -7.88
N LEU A 243 -2.23 -4.03 -7.91
CA LEU A 243 -1.69 -4.81 -6.80
C LEU A 243 -1.55 -3.95 -5.54
N VAL A 244 -0.98 -2.73 -5.66
CA VAL A 244 -0.83 -1.80 -4.54
C VAL A 244 -2.18 -1.51 -3.88
N TYR A 245 -3.24 -1.25 -4.65
CA TYR A 245 -4.57 -1.04 -4.08
C TYR A 245 -5.10 -2.27 -3.32
N MET A 246 -4.78 -3.48 -3.80
CA MET A 246 -5.24 -4.73 -3.17
C MET A 246 -4.49 -5.10 -1.89
N VAL A 247 -3.23 -4.68 -1.74
CA VAL A 247 -2.36 -5.11 -0.62
C VAL A 247 -1.91 -3.98 0.31
N TYR A 248 -2.13 -2.71 -0.07
CA TYR A 248 -1.68 -1.55 0.68
C TYR A 248 -2.80 -0.47 0.78
N PRO A 249 -2.98 0.19 1.95
CA PRO A 249 -4.09 1.13 2.18
C PRO A 249 -3.81 2.53 1.58
N VAL A 250 -3.86 2.62 0.26
CA VAL A 250 -3.62 3.86 -0.52
C VAL A 250 -4.59 4.98 -0.12
N LYS A 251 -4.10 6.22 0.03
CA LYS A 251 -4.95 7.42 0.20
C LYS A 251 -4.73 8.49 -0.87
N SER A 252 -3.65 8.45 -1.64
CA SER A 252 -3.42 9.36 -2.76
C SER A 252 -2.73 8.68 -3.93
N ASP A 253 -2.88 9.24 -5.13
CA ASP A 253 -2.18 8.75 -6.33
C ASP A 253 -0.66 8.89 -6.21
N THR A 254 -0.17 9.93 -5.52
CA THR A 254 1.27 10.12 -5.25
C THR A 254 1.81 8.98 -4.39
N GLU A 255 1.08 8.60 -3.34
CA GLU A 255 1.44 7.46 -2.49
C GLU A 255 1.45 6.15 -3.28
N CYS A 256 0.43 5.91 -4.11
CA CYS A 256 0.38 4.73 -4.96
C CYS A 256 1.59 4.63 -5.90
N LYS A 257 2.00 5.76 -6.51
CA LYS A 257 3.18 5.83 -7.39
C LYS A 257 4.47 5.50 -6.64
N LEU A 258 4.68 6.13 -5.48
CA LEU A 258 5.88 5.90 -4.66
C LEU A 258 5.99 4.43 -4.21
N ILE A 259 4.89 3.83 -3.76
CA ILE A 259 4.88 2.41 -3.38
C ILE A 259 5.17 1.53 -4.60
N SER A 260 4.55 1.83 -5.75
CA SER A 260 4.79 1.09 -6.99
C SER A 260 6.27 1.11 -7.40
N GLU A 261 6.90 2.28 -7.37
CA GLU A 261 8.33 2.46 -7.68
C GLU A 261 9.23 1.66 -6.73
N GLN A 262 8.93 1.69 -5.44
CA GLN A 262 9.71 0.97 -4.43
C GLN A 262 9.56 -0.55 -4.54
N VAL A 263 8.37 -1.02 -4.91
CA VAL A 263 8.13 -2.45 -5.22
C VAL A 263 8.92 -2.87 -6.45
N ILE A 264 8.98 -2.03 -7.49
CA ILE A 264 9.79 -2.28 -8.69
C ILE A 264 11.27 -2.36 -8.32
N ASN A 265 11.77 -1.44 -7.48
CA ASN A 265 13.16 -1.41 -7.05
C ASN A 265 13.51 -2.67 -6.24
N GLY A 266 12.66 -3.05 -5.27
CA GLY A 266 12.83 -4.30 -4.54
C GLY A 266 12.83 -5.51 -5.47
N CYS A 267 11.91 -5.55 -6.45
CA CYS A 267 11.81 -6.64 -7.42
C CYS A 267 13.07 -6.74 -8.27
N ARG A 268 13.60 -5.61 -8.76
CA ARG A 268 14.86 -5.56 -9.53
C ARG A 268 16.01 -6.21 -8.76
N SER A 269 16.14 -5.90 -7.47
CA SER A 269 17.19 -6.45 -6.63
C SER A 269 16.99 -7.92 -6.27
N LEU A 270 15.73 -8.37 -6.22
CA LEU A 270 15.33 -9.75 -5.94
C LEU A 270 15.67 -10.70 -7.09
N ILE A 271 15.26 -10.35 -8.31
CA ILE A 271 15.33 -11.26 -9.48
C ILE A 271 16.40 -10.90 -10.51
N GLN A 272 17.07 -9.75 -10.36
CA GLN A 272 18.25 -9.29 -11.11
C GLN A 272 18.28 -9.66 -12.61
N ALA A 273 18.89 -10.79 -12.97
CA ALA A 273 19.01 -11.27 -14.35
C ALA A 273 17.65 -11.52 -15.04
N GLU A 274 16.63 -11.83 -14.26
CA GLU A 274 15.27 -12.11 -14.72
C GLU A 274 14.38 -10.86 -14.70
N PHE A 275 14.87 -9.76 -14.10
CA PHE A 275 14.18 -8.48 -14.14
C PHE A 275 14.14 -7.97 -15.57
N GLY A 276 12.94 -7.89 -16.13
CA GLY A 276 12.75 -7.66 -17.56
C GLY A 276 11.84 -8.68 -18.22
N ARG A 277 11.62 -9.85 -17.61
CA ARG A 277 10.56 -10.78 -18.02
C ARG A 277 9.26 -10.45 -17.32
N LEU A 278 8.13 -10.45 -18.04
CA LEU A 278 6.83 -10.00 -17.51
C LEU A 278 6.40 -10.81 -16.28
N ILE A 279 6.27 -12.14 -16.44
CA ILE A 279 5.72 -13.02 -15.40
C ILE A 279 6.63 -13.06 -14.15
N PRO A 280 7.96 -13.30 -14.25
CA PRO A 280 8.84 -13.21 -13.09
C PRO A 280 8.77 -11.86 -12.38
N SER A 281 8.65 -10.76 -13.13
CA SER A 281 8.55 -9.42 -12.54
C SER A 281 7.23 -9.24 -11.77
N MET A 282 6.11 -9.79 -12.26
CA MET A 282 4.82 -9.77 -11.54
C MET A 282 4.90 -10.56 -10.22
N PHE A 283 5.47 -11.77 -10.26
CA PHE A 283 5.68 -12.61 -9.07
C PHE A 283 6.67 -11.97 -8.09
N GLY A 284 7.77 -11.40 -8.59
CA GLY A 284 8.75 -10.67 -7.78
C GLY A 284 8.14 -9.47 -7.07
N CYS A 285 7.31 -8.67 -7.77
CA CYS A 285 6.59 -7.56 -7.13
C CYS A 285 5.65 -8.03 -6.01
N HIS A 286 4.96 -9.15 -6.21
CA HIS A 286 4.10 -9.73 -5.18
C HIS A 286 4.94 -10.25 -3.99
N MET A 287 6.04 -10.95 -4.27
CA MET A 287 6.97 -11.43 -3.23
C MET A 287 7.50 -10.28 -2.38
N ILE A 288 7.83 -9.14 -3.00
CA ILE A 288 8.26 -7.93 -2.27
C ILE A 288 7.19 -7.44 -1.29
N PHE A 289 5.91 -7.46 -1.66
CA PHE A 289 4.84 -7.13 -0.72
C PHE A 289 4.74 -8.13 0.44
N ILE A 290 4.92 -9.42 0.18
CA ILE A 290 4.92 -10.46 1.23
C ILE A 290 6.07 -10.22 2.21
N ARG A 291 7.30 -10.06 1.71
CA ARG A 291 8.50 -9.93 2.55
C ARG A 291 8.59 -8.59 3.28
N HIS A 292 8.16 -7.51 2.63
CA HIS A 292 8.30 -6.15 3.17
C HIS A 292 6.99 -5.52 3.65
N ALA A 293 5.93 -6.32 3.88
CA ALA A 293 4.63 -5.85 4.36
C ALA A 293 4.75 -4.91 5.58
N VAL A 294 5.57 -5.29 6.57
CA VAL A 294 5.77 -4.50 7.79
C VAL A 294 6.46 -3.16 7.51
N ARG A 295 7.39 -3.11 6.55
CA ARG A 295 8.07 -1.87 6.15
C ARG A 295 7.11 -0.91 5.45
N PHE A 296 6.26 -1.42 4.57
CA PHE A 296 5.21 -0.59 3.97
C PHE A 296 4.21 -0.08 5.04
N GLN A 297 3.86 -0.91 6.03
CA GLN A 297 3.07 -0.44 7.17
C GLN A 297 3.78 0.66 7.96
N HIS A 298 5.09 0.57 8.19
CA HIS A 298 5.84 1.64 8.84
C HIS A 298 5.76 2.95 8.06
N PHE A 299 6.00 2.91 6.76
CA PHE A 299 5.85 4.08 5.91
C PHE A 299 4.45 4.67 6.01
N SER A 300 3.41 3.83 5.90
CA SER A 300 2.02 4.26 6.06
C SER A 300 1.79 4.96 7.40
N HIS A 301 2.27 4.40 8.51
CA HIS A 301 2.12 5.05 9.81
C HIS A 301 2.87 6.39 9.89
N ILE A 302 4.10 6.48 9.35
CA ILE A 302 4.92 7.70 9.36
C ILE A 302 4.19 8.86 8.66
N ILE A 303 3.73 8.65 7.42
CA ILE A 303 3.08 9.71 6.63
C ILE A 303 1.70 10.09 7.18
N ARG A 304 1.12 9.27 8.06
CA ARG A 304 -0.19 9.51 8.68
C ARG A 304 -0.12 10.25 10.01
N ILE A 305 1.07 10.39 10.62
CA ILE A 305 1.22 11.15 11.88
C ILE A 305 0.71 12.59 11.68
N ARG A 306 1.07 13.23 10.57
CA ARG A 306 0.53 14.53 10.15
C ARG A 306 0.40 14.59 8.62
N GLN A 307 -0.82 14.83 8.12
CA GLN A 307 -1.11 14.75 6.68
C GLN A 307 -0.29 15.73 5.83
N GLU A 308 -0.14 16.98 6.28
CA GLU A 308 0.68 18.01 5.61
C GLU A 308 2.14 17.53 5.45
N ARG A 309 2.71 16.99 6.54
CA ARG A 309 4.08 16.47 6.56
C ARG A 309 4.23 15.22 5.70
N GLY A 310 3.23 14.36 5.68
CA GLY A 310 3.19 13.21 4.78
C GLY A 310 3.32 13.64 3.32
N GLN A 311 2.61 14.71 2.92
CA GLN A 311 2.70 15.23 1.55
C GLN A 311 4.07 15.84 1.24
N GLU A 312 4.66 16.59 2.17
CA GLU A 312 6.03 17.11 2.03
C GLU A 312 7.06 15.98 1.86
N ILE A 313 7.00 14.93 2.69
CA ILE A 313 7.89 13.77 2.61
C ILE A 313 7.76 13.10 1.23
N MET A 314 6.53 12.90 0.75
CA MET A 314 6.28 12.31 -0.56
C MET A 314 6.79 13.20 -1.72
N ASN A 315 6.60 14.51 -1.64
CA ASN A 315 7.08 15.44 -2.66
C ASN A 315 8.62 15.52 -2.68
N MET A 316 9.25 15.54 -1.51
CA MET A 316 10.71 15.51 -1.37
C MET A 316 11.26 14.24 -1.99
N GLN A 317 10.64 13.09 -1.77
CA GLN A 317 11.12 11.85 -2.36
C GLN A 317 11.13 11.86 -3.90
N GLN A 318 10.18 12.56 -4.53
CA GLN A 318 10.14 12.67 -5.99
C GLN A 318 11.16 13.69 -6.55
N ASN A 319 11.51 14.72 -5.77
CA ASN A 319 12.27 15.86 -6.26
C ASN A 319 13.73 15.92 -5.75
N TYR A 320 14.08 15.17 -4.70
CA TYR A 320 15.34 15.32 -3.97
C TYR A 320 16.36 14.22 -4.31
N SER A 321 16.97 14.26 -5.49
CA SER A 321 17.89 13.20 -5.97
C SER A 321 19.20 13.02 -5.18
N ASN A 322 19.52 13.90 -4.23
CA ASN A 322 20.83 13.92 -3.55
C ASN A 322 20.90 13.08 -2.27
N SER A 323 19.80 12.45 -1.83
CA SER A 323 19.83 11.57 -0.65
C SER A 323 20.27 10.16 -1.04
N HIS A 324 21.23 9.60 -0.31
CA HIS A 324 21.64 8.20 -0.48
C HIS A 324 20.51 7.20 -0.19
N LEU A 325 19.43 7.63 0.48
CA LEU A 325 18.24 6.83 0.72
C LEU A 325 17.25 6.85 -0.45
N ILE A 326 17.48 7.65 -1.49
CA ILE A 326 16.70 7.59 -2.73
C ILE A 326 17.51 6.76 -3.72
N THR A 327 17.07 5.52 -3.92
CA THR A 327 17.81 4.51 -4.68
C THR A 327 16.85 3.58 -5.42
N ASP A 328 17.37 2.99 -6.48
CA ASP A 328 16.75 1.97 -7.30
C ASP A 328 17.18 0.53 -6.95
N GLU A 329 18.05 0.37 -5.94
CA GLU A 329 18.67 -0.91 -5.55
C GLU A 329 18.09 -1.52 -4.27
N GLU A 330 17.38 -0.77 -3.43
CA GLU A 330 16.75 -1.31 -2.23
C GLU A 330 15.49 -0.53 -1.86
N ILE A 331 14.62 -1.16 -1.09
CA ILE A 331 13.47 -0.49 -0.49
C ILE A 331 14.00 0.34 0.68
N THR A 332 13.82 1.65 0.61
CA THR A 332 14.28 2.62 1.61
C THR A 332 13.18 3.58 2.06
N LEU A 333 11.99 3.45 1.49
CA LEU A 333 10.86 4.35 1.64
C LEU A 333 10.53 4.70 3.11
N ASP A 334 10.41 3.69 3.95
CA ASP A 334 10.13 3.83 5.40
C ASP A 334 11.28 4.51 6.14
N ILE A 335 12.53 4.22 5.77
CA ILE A 335 13.73 4.81 6.38
C ILE A 335 13.90 6.26 5.95
N PHE A 336 13.69 6.58 4.67
CA PHE A 336 13.70 7.96 4.18
C PHE A 336 12.61 8.79 4.88
N ALA A 337 11.38 8.27 4.95
CA ALA A 337 10.29 8.95 5.63
C ALA A 337 10.59 9.17 7.12
N LEU A 338 11.18 8.19 7.80
CA LEU A 338 11.60 8.31 9.19
C LEU A 338 12.75 9.30 9.37
N HIS A 339 13.71 9.33 8.44
CA HIS A 339 14.82 10.27 8.44
C HIS A 339 14.34 11.71 8.33
N MET A 340 13.39 11.96 7.43
CA MET A 340 12.76 13.27 7.30
C MET A 340 11.95 13.64 8.55
N LEU A 341 11.17 12.70 9.08
CA LEU A 341 10.38 12.92 10.30
C LEU A 341 11.26 13.28 11.50
N VAL A 342 12.34 12.54 11.74
CA VAL A 342 13.26 12.79 12.86
C VAL A 342 14.14 14.01 12.60
N GLY A 343 14.50 14.29 11.34
CA GLY A 343 15.24 15.49 10.96
C GLY A 343 14.52 16.79 11.35
N GLN A 344 13.19 16.80 11.38
CA GLN A 344 12.41 17.95 11.85
C GLN A 344 12.58 18.25 13.34
N LEU A 345 13.06 17.29 14.14
CA LEU A 345 13.33 17.49 15.56
C LEU A 345 14.67 18.19 15.81
N ASP A 346 15.45 18.47 14.75
CA ASP A 346 16.70 19.19 14.90
C ASP A 346 16.46 20.56 15.54
N THR A 347 17.35 20.89 16.47
CA THR A 347 17.19 22.05 17.36
C THR A 347 17.82 23.31 16.80
N GLY A 348 18.55 23.21 15.68
CA GLY A 348 19.43 24.29 15.18
C GLY A 348 18.75 25.64 14.89
N GLU A 349 17.49 25.65 14.46
CA GLU A 349 16.75 26.90 14.19
C GLU A 349 15.65 27.18 15.24
N ARG A 350 15.43 26.27 16.19
CA ARG A 350 14.29 26.35 17.12
C ARG A 350 14.72 27.02 18.42
N THR A 351 14.12 28.17 18.73
CA THR A 351 14.30 28.82 20.04
C THR A 351 13.40 28.18 21.09
N PHE A 352 14.01 27.67 22.15
CA PHE A 352 13.31 27.12 23.32
C PHE A 352 13.09 28.18 24.40
N ASP A 353 13.06 29.47 24.09
CA ASP A 353 12.86 30.52 25.10
C ASP A 353 11.42 30.56 25.60
N ASN A 354 10.47 30.32 24.70
CA ASN A 354 9.04 30.29 25.01
C ASN A 354 8.60 28.89 25.50
N LEU A 355 7.83 28.88 26.59
CA LEU A 355 7.17 27.68 27.13
C LEU A 355 6.27 26.99 26.08
N GLU A 356 5.59 27.76 25.25
CA GLU A 356 4.71 27.21 24.20
C GLU A 356 5.51 26.42 23.16
N ASN A 357 6.62 26.97 22.65
CA ASN A 357 7.52 26.30 21.72
C ASN A 357 8.10 25.01 22.31
N ARG A 358 8.49 25.04 23.60
CA ARG A 358 8.94 23.83 24.32
C ARG A 358 7.86 22.77 24.35
N MET A 359 6.63 23.14 24.70
CA MET A 359 5.51 22.20 24.80
C MET A 359 5.11 21.61 23.45
N ILE A 360 5.14 22.41 22.38
CA ILE A 360 4.90 21.95 21.00
C ILE A 360 5.97 20.92 20.61
N TRP A 361 7.25 21.24 20.79
CA TRP A 361 8.33 20.33 20.43
C TRP A 361 8.30 19.04 21.29
N LEU A 362 8.06 19.14 22.60
CA LEU A 362 7.91 17.97 23.48
C LEU A 362 6.74 17.07 23.04
N ARG A 363 5.64 17.66 22.57
CA ARG A 363 4.51 16.93 22.00
C ARG A 363 4.93 16.20 20.73
N GLU A 364 5.66 16.85 19.82
CA GLU A 364 6.18 16.23 18.60
C GLU A 364 7.08 15.02 18.89
N VAL A 365 8.03 15.15 19.83
CA VAL A 365 8.88 14.02 20.22
C VAL A 365 8.05 12.88 20.83
N CYS A 366 7.00 13.19 21.60
CA CYS A 366 6.09 12.16 22.12
C CYS A 366 5.26 11.50 21.02
N GLU A 367 4.78 12.25 20.03
CA GLU A 367 4.01 11.75 18.89
C GLU A 367 4.85 10.84 17.99
N TYR A 368 6.13 11.17 17.77
CA TYR A 368 7.00 10.42 16.86
C TYR A 368 7.55 9.14 17.46
N ARG A 369 7.69 9.10 18.79
CA ARG A 369 8.30 7.99 19.54
C ARG A 369 7.76 6.60 19.17
N PRO A 370 6.43 6.36 19.13
CA PRO A 370 5.90 5.02 18.86
C PRO A 370 6.30 4.48 17.49
N VAL A 371 6.47 5.36 16.49
CA VAL A 371 6.83 4.97 15.13
C VAL A 371 8.33 4.74 15.02
N VAL A 372 9.16 5.60 15.63
CA VAL A 372 10.61 5.41 15.71
C VAL A 372 10.97 4.10 16.42
N GLU A 373 10.39 3.86 17.61
CA GLU A 373 10.66 2.65 18.39
C GLU A 373 10.20 1.39 17.67
N ARG A 374 9.10 1.46 16.91
CA ARG A 374 8.61 0.32 16.11
C ARG A 374 9.58 -0.03 14.98
N VAL A 375 10.06 0.95 14.23
CA VAL A 375 11.04 0.72 13.15
C VAL A 375 12.34 0.15 13.71
N PHE A 376 12.86 0.72 14.81
CA PHE A 376 14.07 0.19 15.46
C PHE A 376 13.88 -1.21 16.04
N GLY A 377 12.71 -1.49 16.62
CA GLY A 377 12.37 -2.82 17.14
C GLY A 377 12.33 -3.87 16.03
N HIS A 378 11.69 -3.55 14.91
CA HIS A 378 11.63 -4.43 13.74
C HIS A 378 13.03 -4.66 13.14
N PHE A 379 13.81 -3.60 12.93
CA PHE A 379 15.19 -3.71 12.45
C PHE A 379 16.05 -4.62 13.34
N HIS A 380 15.92 -4.50 14.66
CA HIS A 380 16.65 -5.36 15.60
C HIS A 380 16.22 -6.83 15.53
N GLN A 381 14.93 -7.10 15.33
CA GLN A 381 14.42 -8.45 15.16
C GLN A 381 14.90 -9.07 13.85
N ASP A 382 14.88 -8.29 12.76
CA ASP A 382 15.38 -8.65 11.43
C ASP A 382 16.85 -9.07 11.50
N PHE A 383 17.69 -8.21 12.10
CA PHE A 383 19.10 -8.47 12.32
C PHE A 383 19.34 -9.73 13.16
N LYS A 384 18.58 -9.94 14.24
CA LYS A 384 18.66 -11.14 15.07
C LYS A 384 18.30 -12.42 14.32
N ARG A 385 17.31 -12.35 13.43
CA ARG A 385 16.86 -13.48 12.61
C ARG A 385 17.74 -13.70 11.39
N LYS A 386 18.71 -12.81 11.15
CA LYS A 386 19.55 -12.78 9.94
C LYS A 386 18.71 -12.70 8.66
N GLU A 387 17.55 -12.05 8.77
CA GLU A 387 16.76 -11.67 7.61
C GLU A 387 17.50 -10.56 6.86
N LYS A 388 17.36 -10.51 5.55
CA LYS A 388 18.03 -9.51 4.69
C LYS A 388 17.04 -8.45 4.21
N ASN A 389 16.07 -8.06 5.04
CA ASN A 389 15.03 -7.13 4.61
C ASN A 389 15.49 -5.66 4.63
N TYR A 390 16.60 -5.37 5.31
CA TYR A 390 17.26 -4.06 5.33
C TYR A 390 18.63 -4.13 4.65
N GLY A 391 18.73 -3.48 3.49
CA GLY A 391 19.99 -3.34 2.76
C GLY A 391 20.97 -2.37 3.43
N THR A 392 22.14 -2.18 2.81
CA THR A 392 23.24 -1.40 3.38
C THR A 392 22.89 0.08 3.53
N ARG A 393 22.14 0.67 2.60
CA ARG A 393 21.74 2.09 2.69
C ARG A 393 20.69 2.27 3.79
N SER A 394 19.73 1.35 3.90
CA SER A 394 18.74 1.33 4.98
C SER A 394 19.41 1.21 6.36
N GLN A 395 20.44 0.35 6.48
CA GLN A 395 21.22 0.21 7.72
C GLN A 395 21.92 1.53 8.10
N LYS A 396 22.63 2.16 7.15
CA LYS A 396 23.26 3.47 7.36
C LYS A 396 22.24 4.55 7.73
N GLY A 397 21.10 4.60 7.04
CA GLY A 397 20.02 5.53 7.35
C GLY A 397 19.49 5.34 8.77
N ILE A 398 19.34 4.10 9.23
CA ILE A 398 18.92 3.80 10.62
C ILE A 398 19.94 4.30 11.64
N GLU A 399 21.23 4.19 11.37
CA GLU A 399 22.28 4.72 12.26
C GLU A 399 22.22 6.25 12.35
N GLU A 400 22.07 6.94 11.22
CA GLU A 400 21.89 8.39 11.19
C GLU A 400 20.64 8.84 11.95
N ILE A 401 19.52 8.13 11.77
CA ILE A 401 18.27 8.39 12.50
C ILE A 401 18.45 8.15 13.99
N ARG A 402 19.16 7.07 14.38
CA ARG A 402 19.42 6.75 15.79
C ARG A 402 20.21 7.87 16.46
N PHE A 403 21.21 8.44 15.78
CA PHE A 403 21.95 9.58 16.30
C PHE A 403 21.05 10.80 16.53
N LYS A 404 20.28 11.21 15.50
CA LYS A 404 19.36 12.35 15.59
C LYS A 404 18.29 12.14 16.67
N TRP A 405 17.72 10.93 16.74
CA TRP A 405 16.71 10.58 17.73
C TRP A 405 17.26 10.60 19.16
N ASN A 406 18.46 10.07 19.39
CA ASN A 406 19.11 10.11 20.71
C ASN A 406 19.35 11.54 21.17
N ARG A 407 19.82 12.42 20.26
CA ARG A 407 19.96 13.86 20.55
C ARG A 407 18.64 14.49 20.96
N ALA A 408 17.58 14.28 20.19
CA ALA A 408 16.24 14.78 20.52
C ALA A 408 15.74 14.21 21.85
N PHE A 409 16.00 12.94 22.14
CA PHE A 409 15.58 12.34 23.41
C PHE A 409 16.31 12.94 24.63
N ILE A 410 17.61 13.23 24.50
CA ILE A 410 18.38 13.91 25.55
C ILE A 410 17.81 15.31 25.82
N VAL A 411 17.52 16.09 24.76
CA VAL A 411 16.92 17.42 24.89
C VAL A 411 15.53 17.35 25.52
N LYS A 412 14.71 16.36 25.14
CA LYS A 412 13.40 16.11 25.77
C LYS A 412 13.53 15.85 27.25
N MET A 413 14.46 14.98 27.65
CA MET A 413 14.71 14.69 29.06
C MET A 413 15.11 15.96 29.81
N PHE A 414 16.06 16.74 29.25
CA PHE A 414 16.49 18.00 29.85
C PHE A 414 15.33 18.99 30.04
N LEU A 415 14.52 19.23 29.01
CA LEU A 415 13.37 20.15 29.07
C LEU A 415 12.28 19.68 30.04
N THR A 416 12.03 18.37 30.10
CA THR A 416 11.05 17.80 31.05
C THR A 416 11.55 17.93 32.49
N MET A 417 12.86 17.79 32.70
CA MET A 417 13.50 17.88 34.01
C MET A 417 13.63 19.33 34.48
N SER A 418 13.96 20.28 33.59
CA SER A 418 14.04 21.70 33.94
C SER A 418 12.67 22.27 34.34
N ALA A 419 11.58 21.88 33.65
CA ALA A 419 10.22 22.22 34.03
C ALA A 419 9.83 21.67 35.42
N ARG A 420 10.26 20.44 35.75
CA ARG A 420 10.05 19.84 37.08
C ARG A 420 10.86 20.56 38.16
N ILE A 421 12.11 20.94 37.88
CA ILE A 421 12.95 21.69 38.83
C ILE A 421 12.34 23.07 39.13
N GLN A 422 11.75 23.75 38.14
CA GLN A 422 11.02 25.01 38.38
C GLN A 422 9.78 24.83 39.27
N SER A 423 9.09 23.68 39.20
CA SER A 423 7.98 23.36 40.11
C SER A 423 8.42 22.96 41.54
N PHE A 424 9.64 22.45 41.70
CA PHE A 424 10.22 22.08 42.99
C PHE A 424 11.21 23.16 43.43
N LYS A 425 10.72 24.26 44.00
CA LYS A 425 11.57 25.01 44.92
C LYS A 425 11.97 24.04 46.05
N THR A 426 13.27 23.89 46.29
CA THR A 426 13.89 23.29 47.50
C THR A 426 13.94 21.76 47.66
N ASN A 427 14.82 21.05 46.91
CA ASN A 427 15.59 19.95 47.51
C ASN A 427 16.85 19.56 46.71
N VAL A 428 18.03 19.79 47.29
CA VAL A 428 19.37 19.57 46.67
C VAL A 428 19.62 18.09 46.34
N THR A 429 19.04 17.17 47.12
CA THR A 429 19.18 15.72 46.95
C THR A 429 18.52 15.20 45.67
N GLN A 430 17.42 15.82 45.23
CA GLN A 430 16.74 15.45 43.99
C GLN A 430 17.50 15.96 42.75
N LEU A 431 18.16 17.11 42.86
CA LEU A 431 19.10 17.59 41.83
C LEU A 431 20.25 16.59 41.65
N TRP A 432 20.78 15.99 42.71
CA TRP A 432 21.80 14.94 42.61
C TRP A 432 21.33 13.67 41.89
N THR A 433 20.08 13.24 42.12
CA THR A 433 19.49 12.11 41.38
C THR A 433 19.37 12.42 39.89
N VAL A 434 18.92 13.64 39.56
CA VAL A 434 18.83 14.15 38.19
C VAL A 434 20.20 14.18 37.48
N ARG A 435 21.24 14.63 38.18
CA ARG A 435 22.63 14.65 37.71
C ARG A 435 23.14 13.25 37.38
N LEU A 436 22.93 12.28 38.27
CA LEU A 436 23.36 10.90 38.07
C LEU A 436 22.61 10.22 36.91
N THR A 437 21.34 10.55 36.67
CA THR A 437 20.59 10.02 35.52
C THR A 437 21.12 10.57 34.20
N ILE A 438 21.41 11.88 34.12
CA ILE A 438 21.96 12.52 32.91
C ILE A 438 23.36 11.95 32.60
N ILE A 439 24.23 11.81 33.60
CA ILE A 439 25.57 11.25 33.46
C ILE A 439 25.50 9.77 33.02
N LYS A 440 24.68 8.94 33.67
CA LYS A 440 24.50 7.53 33.28
C LYS A 440 23.97 7.40 31.85
N LEU A 441 23.11 8.32 31.40
CA LEU A 441 22.57 8.31 30.03
C LEU A 441 23.64 8.70 29.00
N ILE A 442 24.40 9.77 29.24
CA ILE A 442 25.52 10.22 28.39
C ILE A 442 26.56 9.09 28.27
N VAL A 443 26.92 8.45 29.38
CA VAL A 443 27.82 7.30 29.41
C VAL A 443 27.22 6.10 28.66
N SER A 444 25.92 5.84 28.76
CA SER A 444 25.26 4.73 28.04
C SER A 444 25.14 4.94 26.53
N VAL A 445 25.01 6.21 26.08
CA VAL A 445 24.96 6.59 24.66
C VAL A 445 26.37 6.51 24.04
N ARG A 446 27.42 6.79 24.83
CA ARG A 446 28.82 6.77 24.39
C ARG A 446 29.47 5.37 24.42
N ARG A 447 28.94 4.43 25.20
CA ARG A 447 29.48 3.06 25.38
C ARG A 447 29.34 2.13 24.17
N LYS A 448 28.85 2.61 23.02
CA LYS A 448 28.74 1.81 21.79
C LYS A 448 29.92 1.93 20.83
N ASP A 449 30.89 2.79 21.13
CA ASP A 449 32.19 2.83 20.44
C ASP A 449 33.31 2.53 21.45
N GLN A 450 34.20 1.59 21.11
CA GLN A 450 35.21 1.03 22.03
C GLN A 450 36.41 1.96 22.27
N GLU A 451 36.85 1.92 23.54
CA GLU A 451 38.23 1.93 24.06
C GLU A 451 39.03 3.18 24.50
N GLU A 452 38.53 4.42 24.38
CA GLU A 452 39.28 5.60 24.91
C GLU A 452 38.47 6.51 25.86
N ALA A 453 37.57 5.92 26.66
CA ALA A 453 36.56 6.67 27.42
C ALA A 453 36.99 7.23 28.79
N LYS A 454 38.23 7.02 29.26
CA LYS A 454 38.60 7.34 30.66
C LYS A 454 39.16 8.74 30.88
N ASP A 455 40.05 9.21 30.02
CA ASP A 455 40.69 10.53 30.23
C ASP A 455 39.78 11.69 29.77
N LEU A 456 38.79 11.40 28.93
CA LEU A 456 37.78 12.36 28.46
C LEU A 456 36.60 12.52 29.44
N GLU A 457 36.53 11.69 30.50
CA GLU A 457 35.43 11.65 31.47
C GLU A 457 35.56 12.76 32.53
N GLU A 458 36.77 13.13 32.93
CA GLU A 458 37.00 14.19 33.93
C GLU A 458 36.90 15.60 33.34
N ASP A 459 37.48 15.85 32.16
CA ASP A 459 37.57 17.21 31.60
C ASP A 459 36.22 17.73 31.08
N VAL A 460 35.42 16.86 30.44
CA VAL A 460 34.09 17.21 29.91
C VAL A 460 33.12 17.46 31.05
N THR A 461 33.17 16.60 32.06
CA THR A 461 32.26 16.65 33.21
C THR A 461 32.54 17.89 34.04
N VAL A 462 33.80 18.18 34.37
CA VAL A 462 34.20 19.37 35.15
C VAL A 462 33.88 20.68 34.41
N SER A 463 34.06 20.72 33.09
CA SER A 463 33.81 21.92 32.28
C SER A 463 32.32 22.21 32.10
N LEU A 464 31.50 21.19 31.86
CA LEU A 464 30.03 21.32 31.79
C LEU A 464 29.41 21.62 33.16
N TRP A 465 30.00 21.09 34.25
CA TRP A 465 29.62 21.42 35.63
C TRP A 465 29.90 22.88 36.00
N LYS A 466 31.06 23.44 35.60
CA LYS A 466 31.41 24.84 35.83
C LYS A 466 30.49 25.81 35.08
N LEU A 467 30.17 25.55 33.81
CA LEU A 467 29.27 26.39 33.01
C LEU A 467 27.82 26.38 33.52
N TYR A 468 27.35 25.21 33.97
CA TYR A 468 26.01 25.08 34.57
C TYR A 468 25.93 25.70 35.98
N LEU A 469 26.97 25.57 36.81
CA LEU A 469 27.00 26.25 38.13
C LEU A 469 27.08 27.77 38.01
N CYS A 470 27.91 28.30 37.09
CA CYS A 470 28.04 29.76 36.92
C CYS A 470 26.75 30.40 36.40
N SER A 471 26.01 29.74 35.50
CA SER A 471 24.74 30.29 34.97
C SER A 471 23.56 30.20 35.95
N VAL A 472 23.54 29.21 36.83
CA VAL A 472 22.42 28.97 37.77
C VAL A 472 22.61 29.68 39.11
N LEU A 473 23.84 29.87 39.58
CA LEU A 473 24.10 30.46 40.90
C LEU A 473 24.19 32.00 40.88
N GLU A 474 24.51 32.63 39.76
CA GLU A 474 24.73 34.09 39.75
C GLU A 474 23.52 34.94 39.35
N LEU A 475 22.50 34.41 38.65
CA LEU A 475 21.45 35.28 38.07
C LEU A 475 19.99 34.85 38.22
N GLY A 476 19.67 33.67 38.78
CA GLY A 476 18.27 33.29 39.02
C GLY A 476 17.36 33.21 37.77
N THR A 477 17.94 33.30 36.56
CA THR A 477 17.27 33.20 35.27
C THR A 477 17.57 31.86 34.59
N PRO A 478 16.63 31.29 33.81
CA PRO A 478 16.91 30.08 33.03
C PRO A 478 18.08 30.31 32.06
N PRO A 479 18.86 29.26 31.72
CA PRO A 479 20.03 29.40 30.86
C PRO A 479 19.63 29.96 29.49
N SER A 480 20.39 30.93 29.00
CA SER A 480 20.16 31.53 27.67
C SER A 480 20.40 30.52 26.55
N VAL A 481 19.75 30.74 25.39
CA VAL A 481 19.94 29.94 24.16
C VAL A 481 21.42 29.69 23.85
N ASP A 482 22.26 30.70 24.09
CA ASP A 482 23.70 30.66 23.83
C ASP A 482 24.43 29.59 24.66
N VAL A 483 23.96 29.29 25.89
CA VAL A 483 24.52 28.24 26.75
C VAL A 483 24.06 26.86 26.28
N ILE A 484 22.82 26.75 25.79
CA ILE A 484 22.26 25.51 25.25
C ILE A 484 22.94 25.17 23.91
N ASP A 485 23.19 26.16 23.05
CA ASP A 485 23.90 25.99 21.78
C ASP A 485 25.36 25.57 22.00
N LYS A 486 26.06 26.15 22.98
CA LYS A 486 27.42 25.71 23.34
C LYS A 486 27.47 24.27 23.85
N LEU A 487 26.47 23.85 24.63
CA LEU A 487 26.28 22.47 25.09
C LEU A 487 26.01 21.51 23.91
N LEU A 488 25.15 21.91 22.97
CA LEU A 488 24.83 21.12 21.78
C LEU A 488 26.05 20.97 20.86
N THR A 489 26.78 22.06 20.62
CA THR A 489 28.02 22.07 19.82
C THR A 489 29.08 21.13 20.40
N TYR A 490 29.19 21.08 21.72
CA TYR A 490 30.12 20.22 22.43
C TYR A 490 29.72 18.73 22.40
N ILE A 491 28.42 18.44 22.38
CA ILE A 491 27.86 17.09 22.28
C ILE A 491 27.94 16.53 20.84
N THR A 492 27.92 17.39 19.82
CA THR A 492 27.91 16.97 18.41
C THR A 492 29.28 16.82 17.76
N GLY A 493 30.36 17.32 18.38
CA GLY A 493 31.65 17.50 17.71
C GLY A 493 31.60 18.59 16.63
N PRO A 494 32.74 19.12 16.17
CA PRO A 494 32.75 20.22 15.21
C PRO A 494 32.22 19.74 13.85
N GLY A 495 31.01 20.19 13.50
CA GLY A 495 30.55 20.20 12.11
C GLY A 495 31.41 21.17 11.31
N GLN A 496 31.79 20.78 10.09
CA GLN A 496 32.56 21.61 9.16
C GLN A 496 31.86 22.95 8.91
N SER A 497 32.34 24.00 9.57
CA SER A 497 32.12 25.38 9.15
C SER A 497 33.44 25.89 8.57
N GLU A 498 33.56 25.90 7.25
CA GLU A 498 34.62 26.67 6.58
C GLU A 498 34.47 28.14 6.96
N PRO A 499 35.50 28.81 7.49
CA PRO A 499 35.44 30.24 7.73
C PRO A 499 35.64 30.98 6.40
N ALA A 500 34.68 31.87 6.11
CA ALA A 500 34.78 32.86 5.06
C ALA A 500 36.14 33.59 5.11
N LYS A 501 36.90 33.52 4.02
CA LYS A 501 38.13 34.30 3.83
C LYS A 501 37.79 35.79 3.91
N LYS A 502 38.26 36.44 4.97
CA LYS A 502 38.37 37.90 5.03
C LYS A 502 39.39 38.35 3.99
N SER A 503 38.97 39.36 3.24
CA SER A 503 39.78 40.22 2.40
C SER A 503 40.93 40.84 3.18
N ASP A 504 42.16 40.64 2.71
CA ASP A 504 43.27 41.54 3.00
C ASP A 504 43.68 42.27 1.72
N GLN A 505 43.52 43.60 1.77
CA GLN A 505 44.16 44.56 0.87
C GLN A 505 45.52 44.97 1.44
N ARG A 506 46.43 45.31 0.52
CA ARG A 506 47.76 45.99 0.61
C ARG A 506 48.90 45.01 0.31
N SER A 507 49.75 45.24 -0.69
CA SER A 507 50.06 46.41 -1.52
C SER A 507 50.51 45.98 -2.91
#